data_AF-A0A917QA92-F1
#
_entry.id   AF-A0A917QA92-F1
#
_cell.length_a   1.000
_cell.length_b   1.000
_cell.length_c   1.000
_cell.angle_alpha   90.00
_cell.angle_beta   90.00
_cell.angle_gamma   90.00
#
_symmetry.space_group_name_H-M   'P 1'
#
loop_
_entity.id
_entity.type
_entity.pdbx_description
1 polymer ?
#
loop_
_entity_poly.entity_id
_entity_poly.type
_entity_poly.pdbx_seq_one_letter_code
_entity_poly.pdbx_strand_id
1 'polypeptide(L)'
;MASSAHPDPKHHLIASDRVEGTPVKRSDGDEIGHIQRVMIDKRSGKVAYAVMSVSGGLFGTETKGFTLPWGVLHYDTDLNAYELNLTDDQLSQAPRETAEHYDASFSRDWEEHVHRYYNATPYWGQSDPMSTGR
;
A
#
# COMPACT_ATOMS: atom_id res chain seq x y z
N MET A 1 -8.34 23.18 -12.47
CA MET A 1 -9.42 22.58 -11.65
C MET A 1 -9.38 21.09 -11.91
N ALA A 2 -8.84 20.29 -10.99
CA ALA A 2 -8.84 18.84 -11.12
C ALA A 2 -10.25 18.35 -10.75
N SER A 3 -10.95 17.75 -11.72
CA SER A 3 -12.26 17.15 -11.49
C SER A 3 -12.07 15.94 -10.59
N SER A 4 -12.71 15.93 -9.42
CA SER A 4 -12.81 14.76 -8.54
C SER A 4 -13.67 13.69 -9.21
N ALA A 5 -13.10 13.01 -10.20
CA ALA A 5 -13.73 11.89 -10.87
C ALA A 5 -13.68 10.69 -9.92
N HIS A 6 -14.80 10.44 -9.26
CA HIS A 6 -15.02 9.22 -8.50
C HIS A 6 -14.74 8.01 -9.42
N PRO A 7 -14.06 6.95 -8.93
CA PRO A 7 -13.87 5.75 -9.73
C PRO A 7 -15.24 5.21 -10.15
N ASP A 8 -15.46 5.12 -11.46
CA ASP A 8 -16.68 4.51 -12.01
C ASP A 8 -16.63 3.01 -11.71
N PRO A 9 -17.57 2.44 -10.93
CA PRO A 9 -17.57 1.03 -10.55
C PRO A 9 -17.69 0.07 -11.76
N LYS A 10 -17.91 0.56 -12.97
CA LYS A 10 -18.07 -0.26 -14.19
C LYS A 10 -16.75 -0.76 -14.80
N HIS A 11 -15.60 -0.27 -14.38
CA HIS A 11 -14.31 -0.68 -14.96
C HIS A 11 -13.30 -1.07 -13.87
N HIS A 12 -12.71 -2.26 -13.99
CA HIS A 12 -11.71 -2.79 -13.05
C HIS A 12 -10.34 -2.09 -13.10
N LEU A 13 -10.21 -1.03 -13.90
CA LEU A 13 -8.97 -0.29 -14.07
C LEU A 13 -9.14 1.10 -13.46
N ILE A 14 -8.24 1.42 -12.54
CA ILE A 14 -8.10 2.76 -11.98
C ILE A 14 -6.84 3.38 -12.58
N ALA A 15 -6.96 4.65 -12.99
CA ALA A 15 -5.81 5.40 -13.49
C ALA A 15 -4.89 5.75 -12.32
N SER A 16 -3.57 5.79 -12.53
CA SER A 16 -2.60 5.97 -11.45
C SER A 16 -2.83 7.27 -10.67
N ASP A 17 -3.16 8.35 -11.37
CA ASP A 17 -3.53 9.66 -10.81
C ASP A 17 -4.81 9.63 -9.97
N ARG A 18 -5.66 8.62 -10.18
CA ARG A 18 -6.86 8.39 -9.37
C ARG A 18 -6.63 7.43 -8.20
N VAL A 19 -5.58 6.61 -8.23
CA VAL A 19 -5.18 5.78 -7.08
C VAL A 19 -4.61 6.68 -5.98
N GLU A 20 -3.79 7.66 -6.36
CA GLU A 20 -3.25 8.67 -5.46
C GLU A 20 -4.39 9.50 -4.83
N GLY A 21 -4.32 9.70 -3.52
CA GLY A 21 -5.33 10.38 -2.73
C GLY A 21 -6.57 9.53 -2.40
N THR A 22 -6.66 8.27 -2.87
CA THR A 22 -7.77 7.39 -2.46
C THR A 22 -7.70 7.14 -0.96
N PRO A 23 -8.80 7.30 -0.19
CA PRO A 23 -8.81 7.05 1.23
C PRO A 23 -8.54 5.57 1.56
N VAL A 24 -7.93 5.33 2.71
CA VAL A 24 -7.78 4.01 3.31
C VAL A 24 -8.54 4.01 4.64
N LYS A 25 -9.49 3.07 4.78
CA LYS A 25 -10.42 3.00 5.92
C LYS A 25 -10.46 1.60 6.54
N ARG A 26 -10.89 1.53 7.79
CA ARG A 26 -11.31 0.28 8.44
C ARG A 26 -12.74 -0.09 8.03
N SER A 27 -13.19 -1.31 8.33
CA SER A 27 -14.56 -1.78 8.06
C SER A 27 -15.64 -0.93 8.74
N ASP A 28 -15.33 -0.25 9.84
CA ASP A 28 -16.25 0.64 10.55
C ASP A 28 -16.36 2.04 9.91
N GLY A 29 -15.56 2.30 8.87
CA GLY A 29 -15.51 3.57 8.16
C GLY A 29 -14.49 4.57 8.69
N ASP A 30 -13.76 4.24 9.78
CA ASP A 30 -12.71 5.09 10.31
C ASP A 30 -11.57 5.25 9.29
N GLU A 31 -11.23 6.50 8.97
CA GLU A 31 -10.13 6.82 8.05
C GLU A 31 -8.79 6.67 8.76
N ILE A 32 -7.93 5.83 8.18
CA ILE A 32 -6.54 5.65 8.60
C ILE A 32 -5.66 6.67 7.87
N GLY A 33 -5.92 6.90 6.59
CA GLY A 33 -5.04 7.67 5.73
C GLY A 33 -5.46 7.69 4.28
N HIS A 34 -4.50 7.93 3.40
CA HIS A 34 -4.71 7.94 1.95
C HIS A 34 -3.49 7.36 1.22
N ILE A 35 -3.74 6.77 0.05
CA ILE A 35 -2.68 6.28 -0.82
C ILE A 35 -1.89 7.47 -1.37
N GLN A 36 -0.59 7.52 -1.08
CA GLN A 36 0.30 8.57 -1.56
C GLN A 36 0.85 8.25 -2.95
N ARG A 37 1.22 6.98 -3.19
CA ARG A 37 1.74 6.48 -4.47
C ARG A 37 1.69 4.96 -4.51
N VAL A 38 1.88 4.38 -5.69
CA VAL A 38 2.07 2.93 -5.87
C VAL A 38 3.47 2.62 -6.39
N MET A 39 4.02 1.51 -5.95
CA MET A 39 5.31 0.97 -6.40
C MET A 39 5.04 -0.17 -7.36
N ILE A 40 5.56 -0.02 -8.57
CA ILE A 40 5.39 -1.00 -9.66
C ILE A 40 6.73 -1.71 -9.87
N ASP A 41 6.70 -3.04 -9.90
CA ASP A 41 7.87 -3.82 -10.30
C ASP A 41 8.16 -3.56 -11.79
N LYS A 42 9.32 -2.96 -12.05
CA LYS A 42 9.71 -2.49 -13.39
C LYS A 42 9.83 -3.63 -14.42
N ARG A 43 10.01 -4.88 -13.97
CA ARG A 43 10.20 -6.03 -14.86
C ARG A 43 8.89 -6.73 -15.21
N SER A 44 8.04 -7.00 -14.22
CA SER A 44 6.77 -7.69 -14.42
C SER A 44 5.61 -6.75 -14.71
N GLY A 45 5.73 -5.46 -14.38
CA GLY A 45 4.64 -4.48 -14.47
C GLY A 45 3.57 -4.62 -13.39
N LYS A 46 3.77 -5.50 -12.40
CA LYS A 46 2.82 -5.70 -11.29
C LYS A 46 2.94 -4.56 -10.29
N VAL A 47 1.80 -4.13 -9.74
CA VAL A 47 1.79 -3.26 -8.56
C VAL A 47 2.20 -4.10 -7.35
N ALA A 48 3.38 -3.80 -6.81
CA ALA A 48 3.98 -4.52 -5.69
C ALA A 48 3.47 -3.97 -4.36
N TYR A 49 3.50 -2.65 -4.22
CA TYR A 49 3.20 -1.97 -2.97
C TYR A 49 2.39 -0.69 -3.19
N ALA A 50 1.64 -0.30 -2.17
CA ALA A 50 1.15 1.06 -2.00
C ALA A 50 1.92 1.73 -0.86
N VAL A 51 2.23 3.01 -1.02
CA VAL A 51 2.68 3.86 0.07
C VAL A 51 1.47 4.64 0.57
N MET A 52 1.17 4.51 1.85
CA MET A 52 0.06 5.20 2.51
C MET A 52 0.61 6.29 3.43
N SER A 53 0.00 7.48 3.37
CA SER A 53 0.17 8.53 4.38
C SER A 53 -0.98 8.48 5.37
N VAL A 54 -0.70 8.59 6.67
CA VAL A 54 -1.73 8.58 7.74
C VAL A 54 -2.34 9.96 7.91
N SER A 55 -3.67 10.02 8.06
CA SER A 55 -4.45 11.24 8.28
C SER A 55 -4.77 11.40 9.78
N GLY A 56 -4.14 12.34 10.49
CA GLY A 56 -4.54 12.79 11.84
C GLY A 56 -3.80 12.18 13.07
N GLY A 57 -3.63 13.00 14.13
CA GLY A 57 -3.30 12.59 15.53
C GLY A 57 -1.86 12.19 15.89
N LEU A 58 -1.21 12.93 16.82
CA LEU A 58 0.08 12.72 17.53
C LEU A 58 1.38 12.38 16.76
N PHE A 59 1.34 11.94 15.52
CA PHE A 59 2.53 11.80 14.69
C PHE A 59 2.80 13.16 14.04
N GLY A 60 3.75 13.92 14.61
CA GLY A 60 4.10 15.28 14.20
C GLY A 60 4.43 15.44 12.70
N THR A 61 4.80 16.65 12.28
CA THR A 61 5.09 17.15 10.91
C THR A 61 5.96 16.30 9.96
N GLU A 62 6.42 15.13 10.40
CA GLU A 62 7.00 14.08 9.56
C GLU A 62 5.88 13.21 9.00
N THR A 63 5.56 13.37 7.72
CA THR A 63 4.65 12.46 7.00
C THR A 63 5.32 11.10 6.89
N LYS A 64 5.03 10.18 7.82
CA LYS A 64 5.60 8.84 7.83
C LYS A 64 4.81 7.96 6.87
N GLY A 65 5.41 7.63 5.72
CA GLY A 65 4.85 6.71 4.75
C GLY A 65 4.87 5.27 5.27
N PHE A 66 3.76 4.54 5.12
CA PHE A 66 3.67 3.11 5.41
C PHE A 66 3.67 2.34 4.11
N THR A 67 4.48 1.27 4.03
CA THR A 67 4.50 0.45 2.83
C THR A 67 3.62 -0.78 3.01
N LEU A 68 2.60 -0.87 2.17
CA LEU A 68 1.58 -1.92 2.19
C LEU A 68 1.74 -2.80 0.97
N PRO A 69 1.77 -4.14 1.10
CA PRO A 69 1.63 -5.03 -0.05
C PRO A 69 0.32 -4.73 -0.78
N TRP A 70 0.37 -4.52 -2.09
CA TRP A 70 -0.85 -4.16 -2.85
C TRP A 70 -2.00 -5.16 -2.65
N GLY A 71 -1.65 -6.45 -2.51
CA GLY A 71 -2.62 -7.52 -2.33
C GLY A 71 -3.39 -7.53 -1.00
N VAL A 72 -3.05 -6.67 -0.02
CA VAL A 72 -3.83 -6.55 1.23
C VAL A 72 -4.87 -5.43 1.17
N LEU A 73 -4.82 -4.58 0.14
CA LEU A 73 -5.78 -3.51 -0.06
C LEU A 73 -6.96 -4.03 -0.87
N HIS A 74 -8.15 -3.90 -0.30
CA HIS A 74 -9.40 -4.28 -0.97
C HIS A 74 -10.20 -3.01 -1.26
N TYR A 75 -10.56 -2.77 -2.51
CA TYR A 75 -11.40 -1.62 -2.82
C TYR A 75 -12.86 -1.91 -2.46
N ASP A 76 -13.39 -1.15 -1.50
CA ASP A 76 -14.79 -1.23 -1.08
C ASP A 76 -15.57 -0.08 -1.73
N THR A 77 -16.59 -0.43 -2.52
CA THR A 77 -17.42 0.53 -3.27
C THR A 77 -18.41 1.29 -2.39
N ASP A 78 -18.82 0.72 -1.26
CA ASP A 78 -19.71 1.38 -0.31
C ASP A 78 -18.93 2.44 0.48
N LEU A 79 -17.69 2.13 0.87
CA LEU A 79 -16.78 3.08 1.53
C LEU A 79 -16.14 4.09 0.57
N ASN A 80 -16.16 3.80 -0.74
CA ASN A 80 -15.40 4.51 -1.78
C ASN A 80 -13.91 4.65 -1.41
N ALA A 81 -13.34 3.60 -0.82
CA ALA A 81 -12.02 3.61 -0.21
C ALA A 81 -11.35 2.23 -0.33
N TYR A 82 -10.04 2.18 -0.15
CA TYR A 82 -9.38 0.91 0.15
C TYR A 82 -9.62 0.55 1.62
N GLU A 83 -10.07 -0.66 1.86
CA GLU A 83 -10.23 -1.22 3.18
C GLU A 83 -8.89 -1.83 3.67
N LEU A 84 -8.52 -1.51 4.91
CA LEU A 84 -7.39 -2.08 5.63
C LEU A 84 -7.72 -2.22 7.11
N ASN A 85 -7.90 -3.45 7.57
CA ASN A 85 -8.27 -3.73 8.97
C ASN A 85 -7.05 -3.98 9.85
N LEU A 86 -6.35 -2.90 10.20
CA LEU A 86 -5.25 -2.91 11.17
C LEU A 86 -5.62 -2.08 12.40
N THR A 87 -5.29 -2.57 13.58
CA THR A 87 -5.41 -1.81 14.83
C THR A 87 -4.37 -0.67 14.87
N ASP A 88 -4.57 0.32 15.75
CA ASP A 88 -3.59 1.40 15.94
C ASP A 88 -2.22 0.85 16.40
N ASP A 89 -2.23 -0.19 17.24
CA ASP A 89 -1.02 -0.88 17.67
C ASP A 89 -0.28 -1.52 16.49
N GLN A 90 -1.00 -2.19 15.59
CA GLN A 90 -0.42 -2.73 14.36
C GLN A 90 0.12 -1.61 13.47
N LEU A 91 -0.64 -0.54 13.26
CA LEU A 91 -0.15 0.62 12.49
C LEU A 91 1.11 1.24 13.11
N SER A 92 1.25 1.25 14.44
CA SER A 92 2.45 1.76 15.11
C SER A 92 3.70 0.89 14.88
N GLN A 93 3.51 -0.41 14.69
CA GLN A 93 4.56 -1.41 14.47
C GLN A 93 4.79 -1.73 12.98
N ALA A 94 3.97 -1.17 12.11
CA ALA A 94 4.02 -1.42 10.68
C ALA A 94 5.38 -0.99 10.07
N PRO A 95 5.89 -1.73 9.05
CA PRO A 95 7.06 -1.34 8.29
C PRO A 95 6.90 0.08 7.71
N ARG A 96 7.87 0.94 8.02
CA ARG A 96 7.87 2.36 7.61
C ARG A 96 8.80 2.61 6.43
N GLU A 97 8.41 3.55 5.58
CA GLU A 97 9.31 4.19 4.62
C GLU A 97 10.25 5.11 5.41
N THR A 98 11.56 4.82 5.45
CA THR A 98 12.56 5.75 6.00
C THR A 98 13.24 6.50 4.85
N ALA A 99 13.54 7.79 5.05
CA ALA A 99 14.15 8.63 4.00
C ALA A 99 15.55 8.14 3.55
N GLU A 100 16.25 7.37 4.38
CA GLU A 100 17.52 6.70 4.05
C GLU A 100 17.33 5.47 3.14
N HIS A 101 16.10 5.02 2.96
CA HIS A 101 15.70 3.87 2.19
C HIS A 101 15.00 4.31 0.90
N TYR A 102 15.69 5.05 0.02
CA TYR A 102 15.30 5.13 -1.39
C TYR A 102 16.04 4.10 -2.26
N ASP A 103 17.20 3.59 -1.83
CA ASP A 103 18.06 2.69 -2.62
C ASP A 103 18.32 1.30 -1.99
N ALA A 104 18.23 1.12 -0.67
CA ALA A 104 18.47 -0.15 0.03
C ALA A 104 17.17 -0.95 0.38
N SER A 105 16.02 -0.39 0.02
CA SER A 105 14.69 -0.65 0.58
C SER A 105 13.93 -1.81 -0.02
N PHE A 106 14.48 -2.44 -1.05
CA PHE A 106 13.83 -3.56 -1.74
C PHE A 106 14.78 -4.75 -1.81
N SER A 107 15.60 -4.95 -0.76
CA SER A 107 16.21 -6.26 -0.57
C SER A 107 15.10 -7.30 -0.40
N ARG A 108 15.32 -8.52 -0.91
CA ARG A 108 14.34 -9.60 -0.78
C ARG A 108 13.99 -9.85 0.70
N ASP A 109 14.94 -9.68 1.61
CA ASP A 109 14.73 -9.80 3.06
C ASP A 109 13.73 -8.78 3.61
N TRP A 110 13.83 -7.52 3.18
CA TRP A 110 12.88 -6.48 3.58
C TRP A 110 11.50 -6.77 3.00
N GLU A 111 11.42 -7.14 1.72
CA GLU A 111 10.17 -7.49 1.08
C GLU A 111 9.50 -8.68 1.79
N GLU A 112 10.26 -9.72 2.13
CA GLU A 112 9.78 -10.86 2.92
C GLU A 112 9.31 -10.45 4.32
N HIS A 113 10.02 -9.54 4.99
CA HIS A 113 9.61 -9.00 6.29
C HIS A 113 8.27 -8.29 6.19
N VAL A 114 8.08 -7.42 5.20
CA VAL A 114 6.82 -6.71 4.96
C VAL A 114 5.69 -7.69 4.68
N HIS A 115 5.89 -8.64 3.76
CA HIS A 115 4.89 -9.64 3.43
C HIS A 115 4.53 -10.52 4.63
N ARG A 116 5.51 -10.90 5.47
CA ARG A 116 5.28 -11.64 6.71
C ARG A 116 4.48 -10.82 7.72
N TYR A 117 4.81 -9.54 7.88
CA TYR A 117 4.13 -8.65 8.82
C TYR A 117 2.63 -8.54 8.50
N TYR A 118 2.29 -8.33 7.22
CA TYR A 118 0.90 -8.19 6.78
C TYR A 118 0.22 -9.53 6.42
N ASN A 119 0.90 -10.67 6.62
CA ASN A 119 0.43 -11.98 6.16
C ASN A 119 0.00 -11.99 4.68
N ALA A 120 0.77 -11.28 3.84
CA ALA A 120 0.44 -11.03 2.44
C ALA A 120 1.17 -12.00 1.51
N THR A 121 0.49 -12.48 0.47
CA THR A 121 1.14 -13.30 -0.56
C THR A 121 2.15 -12.46 -1.36
N PRO A 122 3.40 -12.91 -1.53
CA PRO A 122 4.40 -12.22 -2.35
C PRO A 122 3.96 -11.93 -3.78
N TYR A 123 4.16 -10.70 -4.26
CA TYR A 123 3.81 -10.34 -5.64
C TYR A 123 4.68 -11.08 -6.69
N TRP A 124 5.84 -11.59 -6.25
CA TRP A 124 6.87 -12.27 -7.07
C TRP A 124 6.72 -13.81 -7.20
N GLY A 125 5.63 -14.42 -6.71
CA GLY A 125 5.46 -15.89 -6.69
C GLY A 125 5.66 -16.65 -8.03
N GLN A 126 6.35 -17.81 -7.93
CA GLN A 126 6.74 -18.86 -8.89
C GLN A 126 7.39 -18.48 -10.24
N SER A 127 7.41 -17.19 -10.60
CA SER A 127 7.98 -16.69 -11.85
C SER A 127 9.30 -15.93 -11.66
N ASP A 128 9.86 -15.98 -10.45
CA ASP A 128 11.16 -15.39 -10.17
C ASP A 128 12.29 -16.36 -10.57
N PRO A 129 13.15 -16.03 -11.56
CA PRO A 129 14.30 -16.88 -11.91
C PRO A 129 15.31 -17.04 -10.76
N MET A 130 15.16 -16.28 -9.66
CA MET A 130 15.95 -16.42 -8.44
C MET A 130 15.36 -17.41 -7.41
N SER A 131 14.16 -17.95 -7.64
CA SER A 131 13.55 -19.00 -6.80
C SER A 131 14.16 -20.39 -7.05
N THR A 132 15.44 -20.45 -7.40
CA THR A 132 16.19 -21.70 -7.53
C THR A 132 17.09 -21.88 -6.31
N GLY A 133 16.61 -22.67 -5.34
CA GLY A 133 17.46 -23.39 -4.40
C GLY A 133 17.49 -22.87 -2.96
N ARG A 134 16.60 -23.41 -2.12
CA ARG A 134 16.93 -24.46 -1.14
C ARG A 134 15.67 -25.04 -0.51
#